data_AF-G3IF42-F1
#
_entry.id   AF-G3IF42-F1
#
_cell.length_a   1.000
_cell.length_b   1.000
_cell.length_c   1.000
_cell.angle_alpha   90.00
_cell.angle_beta   90.00
_cell.angle_gamma   90.00
#
_symmetry.space_group_name_H-M   'P 1'
#
loop_
_entity.id
_entity.type
_entity.pdbx_description
1 polymer ?
#
loop_
_entity_poly.entity_id
_entity_poly.type
_entity_poly.pdbx_seq_one_letter_code
_entity_poly.pdbx_strand_id
1 'polypeptide(L)'
;MLSLRALKNCSPELQQKFRSDTITEEELVGLMNKFVEDTKRGMHEKEGWPNSAYGVTKIGVTVLSRIHARELSQQRRADKILLNACCPGWVRTDMAGPKATKSPEEGAETPVYLALLPPDAEGPHGQFVQEKKVEQW
;
A
#
# COMPACT_ATOMS: atom_id res chain seq x y z
N MET A 1 10.01 -2.39 3.40
CA MET A 1 8.79 -3.02 2.85
C MET A 1 8.81 -3.01 1.32
N LEU A 2 8.20 -3.98 0.64
CA LEU A 2 8.22 -4.12 -0.83
C LEU A 2 7.54 -2.97 -1.60
N SER A 3 6.37 -2.46 -1.19
CA SER A 3 5.72 -1.32 -1.87
C SER A 3 6.50 -0.02 -1.69
N LEU A 4 6.97 0.29 -0.47
CA LEU A 4 7.83 1.46 -0.22
C LEU A 4 9.14 1.38 -1.03
N ARG A 5 9.75 0.20 -1.12
CA ARG A 5 10.97 0.01 -1.93
C ARG A 5 10.67 0.16 -3.42
N ALA A 6 9.55 -0.40 -3.90
CA ALA A 6 9.13 -0.26 -5.29
C ALA A 6 8.84 1.22 -5.63
N LEU A 7 8.16 1.95 -4.74
CA LEU A 7 7.86 3.37 -4.91
C LEU A 7 9.15 4.20 -5.00
N LYS A 8 10.12 3.96 -4.11
CA LYS A 8 11.44 4.63 -4.14
C LYS A 8 12.21 4.39 -5.45
N ASN A 9 11.94 3.28 -6.12
CA ASN A 9 12.56 2.91 -7.39
C ASN A 9 11.74 3.33 -8.62
N CYS A 10 10.59 3.99 -8.44
CA CYS A 10 9.86 4.61 -9.55
C CYS A 10 10.54 5.93 -9.96
N SER A 11 10.26 6.44 -11.16
CA SER A 11 10.66 7.79 -11.55
C SER A 11 10.02 8.87 -10.65
N PRO A 12 10.60 10.08 -10.58
CA PRO A 12 10.02 11.18 -9.80
C PRO A 12 8.56 11.49 -10.16
N GLU A 13 8.19 11.39 -11.43
CA GLU A 13 6.83 11.65 -11.91
C GLU A 13 5.84 10.59 -11.40
N LEU A 14 6.21 9.31 -11.46
CA LEU A 14 5.38 8.23 -10.89
C LEU A 14 5.31 8.33 -9.37
N GLN A 15 6.42 8.66 -8.71
CA GLN A 15 6.44 8.92 -7.27
C GLN A 15 5.49 10.04 -6.87
N GLN A 16 5.47 11.15 -7.62
CA GLN A 16 4.56 12.26 -7.39
C GLN A 16 3.09 11.83 -7.55
N LYS A 17 2.76 11.08 -8.61
CA LYS A 17 1.41 10.56 -8.83
C LYS A 17 0.95 9.65 -7.69
N PHE A 18 1.77 8.69 -7.27
CA PHE A 18 1.42 7.76 -6.19
C PHE A 18 1.39 8.39 -4.79
N ARG A 19 2.00 9.57 -4.61
CA ARG A 19 1.91 10.35 -3.37
C ARG A 19 0.81 11.41 -3.37
N SER A 20 0.19 11.67 -4.51
CA SER A 20 -0.87 12.66 -4.63
C SER A 20 -1.99 12.42 -3.61
N ASP A 21 -2.37 13.48 -2.89
CA ASP A 21 -3.52 13.45 -1.98
C ASP A 21 -4.85 13.65 -2.71
N THR A 22 -4.83 13.80 -4.04
CA THR A 22 -6.01 14.01 -4.89
C THR A 22 -6.18 12.96 -5.99
N ILE A 23 -5.28 11.96 -6.09
CA ILE A 23 -5.41 10.89 -7.07
C ILE A 23 -6.76 10.16 -6.93
N THR A 24 -7.45 9.91 -8.04
CA THR A 24 -8.71 9.16 -8.04
C THR A 24 -8.49 7.66 -8.21
N GLU A 25 -9.52 6.85 -7.92
CA GLU A 25 -9.44 5.41 -8.16
C GLU A 25 -9.24 5.09 -9.65
N GLU A 26 -9.91 5.82 -10.55
CA GLU A 26 -9.79 5.64 -12.00
C GLU A 26 -8.37 5.97 -12.50
N GLU A 27 -7.76 7.04 -11.99
CA GLU A 27 -6.37 7.38 -12.30
C GLU A 27 -5.40 6.29 -11.83
N LEU A 28 -5.62 5.75 -10.62
CA LEU A 28 -4.83 4.65 -10.10
C LEU A 28 -4.98 3.38 -10.95
N VAL A 29 -6.21 3.02 -11.33
CA VAL A 29 -6.50 1.89 -12.24
C VAL A 29 -5.79 2.08 -13.57
N GLY A 30 -5.83 3.30 -14.14
CA GLY A 30 -5.11 3.63 -15.36
C GLY A 30 -3.59 3.41 -15.23
N LEU A 31 -2.99 3.82 -14.11
CA LEU A 31 -1.56 3.60 -13.83
C LEU A 31 -1.23 2.11 -13.69
N MET A 32 -2.05 1.34 -12.96
CA MET A 32 -1.82 -0.11 -12.78
C MET A 32 -1.93 -0.87 -14.11
N ASN A 33 -2.90 -0.52 -14.96
CA ASN A 33 -3.04 -1.09 -16.30
C ASN A 33 -1.87 -0.68 -17.20
N LYS A 34 -1.42 0.57 -17.13
CA LYS A 34 -0.24 1.05 -17.87
C LYS A 34 1.01 0.25 -17.52
N PHE A 35 1.26 -0.06 -16.24
CA PHE A 35 2.39 -0.91 -15.86
C PHE A 35 2.33 -2.30 -16.53
N VAL A 36 1.15 -2.93 -16.55
CA VAL A 36 0.95 -4.23 -17.20
C VAL A 36 1.22 -4.14 -18.71
N GLU A 37 0.79 -3.07 -19.37
CA GLU A 37 1.04 -2.89 -20.80
C GLU A 37 2.49 -2.54 -21.13
N ASP A 38 3.14 -1.70 -20.32
CA ASP A 38 4.53 -1.31 -20.52
C ASP A 38 5.48 -2.51 -20.31
N THR A 39 5.17 -3.40 -19.37
CA THR A 39 5.94 -4.65 -19.16
C THR A 39 5.78 -5.60 -20.34
N LYS A 40 4.57 -5.78 -20.89
CA LYS A 40 4.34 -6.57 -22.12
C LYS A 40 5.14 -6.04 -23.32
N ARG A 41 5.34 -4.72 -23.39
CA ARG A 41 6.12 -4.06 -24.45
C ARG A 41 7.63 -4.02 -24.16
N GLY A 42 8.07 -4.49 -23.00
CA GLY A 42 9.47 -4.40 -22.57
C GLY A 42 9.96 -2.97 -22.33
N MET A 43 9.06 -2.04 -22.03
CA MET A 43 9.36 -0.60 -21.88
C MET A 43 9.25 -0.11 -20.43
N HIS A 44 8.93 -0.97 -19.47
CA HIS A 44 8.58 -0.53 -18.11
C HIS A 44 9.68 0.28 -17.43
N GLU A 45 10.96 -0.09 -17.56
CA GLU A 45 12.08 0.69 -16.99
C GLU A 45 12.18 2.08 -17.63
N LYS A 46 12.03 2.16 -18.96
CA LYS A 46 12.09 3.42 -19.71
C LYS A 46 10.93 4.34 -19.32
N GLU A 47 9.76 3.77 -19.04
CA GLU A 47 8.56 4.47 -18.57
C GLU A 47 8.62 4.80 -17.06
N GLY A 48 9.73 4.47 -16.39
CA GLY A 48 10.00 4.85 -15.00
C GLY A 48 9.53 3.85 -13.95
N TRP A 49 9.06 2.67 -14.35
CA TRP A 49 8.60 1.64 -13.42
C TRP A 49 9.77 0.87 -12.78
N PRO A 50 9.57 0.33 -11.56
CA PRO A 50 10.58 -0.48 -10.90
C PRO A 50 10.57 -1.93 -11.43
N ASN A 51 11.68 -2.64 -11.22
CA ASN A 51 11.85 -4.05 -11.60
C ASN A 51 11.22 -5.05 -10.62
N SER A 52 10.08 -4.71 -10.02
CA SER A 52 9.35 -5.60 -9.11
C SER A 52 7.85 -5.53 -9.37
N ALA A 53 7.34 -6.46 -10.18
CA ALA A 53 5.91 -6.53 -10.49
C ALA A 53 5.04 -6.63 -9.22
N TYR A 54 5.39 -7.54 -8.30
CA TYR A 54 4.71 -7.65 -7.01
C TYR A 54 4.76 -6.33 -6.22
N GLY A 55 5.92 -5.66 -6.22
CA GLY A 55 6.08 -4.35 -5.59
C GLY A 55 5.10 -3.31 -6.13
N VAL A 56 4.93 -3.24 -7.45
CA VAL A 56 3.96 -2.35 -8.10
C VAL A 56 2.52 -2.69 -7.72
N THR A 57 2.14 -3.98 -7.68
CA THR A 57 0.79 -4.35 -7.22
C THR A 57 0.51 -3.87 -5.79
N LYS A 58 1.53 -3.87 -4.92
CA LYS A 58 1.40 -3.38 -3.54
C LYS A 58 1.49 -1.86 -3.42
N ILE A 59 2.08 -1.15 -4.39
CA ILE A 59 1.84 0.30 -4.55
C ILE A 59 0.35 0.53 -4.80
N GLY A 60 -0.24 -0.21 -5.74
CA GLY A 60 -1.68 -0.15 -6.02
C GLY A 60 -2.54 -0.32 -4.78
N VAL A 61 -2.30 -1.37 -3.99
CA VAL A 61 -3.03 -1.60 -2.73
C VAL A 61 -2.85 -0.44 -1.74
N THR A 62 -1.61 0.04 -1.53
CA THR A 62 -1.37 1.15 -0.58
C THR A 62 -2.06 2.44 -1.00
N VAL A 63 -2.01 2.79 -2.28
CA VAL A 63 -2.66 4.01 -2.81
C VAL A 63 -4.18 3.87 -2.78
N LEU A 64 -4.73 2.71 -3.13
CA LEU A 64 -6.17 2.45 -3.05
C LEU A 64 -6.69 2.63 -1.63
N SER A 65 -5.96 2.13 -0.62
CA SER A 65 -6.32 2.36 0.78
C SER A 65 -6.31 3.85 1.16
N ARG A 66 -5.38 4.65 0.62
CA ARG A 66 -5.37 6.11 0.83
C ARG A 66 -6.60 6.78 0.22
N ILE A 67 -6.98 6.38 -1.00
CA ILE A 67 -8.17 6.88 -1.70
C ILE A 67 -9.44 6.56 -0.90
N HIS A 68 -9.65 5.29 -0.55
CA HIS A 68 -10.85 4.86 0.17
C HIS A 68 -10.96 5.46 1.57
N ALA A 69 -9.84 5.65 2.28
CA ALA A 69 -9.85 6.38 3.54
C ALA A 69 -10.32 7.83 3.36
N ARG A 70 -9.80 8.53 2.35
CA ARG A 70 -10.25 9.90 2.03
C ARG A 70 -11.74 9.95 1.70
N GLU A 71 -12.24 9.00 0.93
CA GLU A 71 -13.68 8.89 0.59
C GLU A 71 -14.54 8.62 1.83
N LEU A 72 -14.12 7.72 2.72
CA LEU A 72 -14.80 7.49 4.00
C LEU A 72 -14.85 8.77 4.85
N SER A 73 -13.76 9.53 4.91
CA SER A 73 -13.71 10.81 5.61
C SER A 73 -14.65 11.86 5.00
N GLN A 74 -14.84 11.86 3.68
CA GLN A 74 -15.71 12.82 2.97
C GLN A 74 -17.20 12.43 3.02
N GLN A 75 -17.50 11.15 2.87
CA GLN A 75 -18.86 10.64 2.66
C GLN A 75 -19.49 10.09 3.94
N ARG A 76 -18.68 9.58 4.89
CA ARG A 76 -19.12 8.82 6.07
C ARG A 76 -18.43 9.23 7.36
N ARG A 77 -18.07 10.52 7.50
CA ARG A 77 -17.32 11.05 8.65
C ARG A 77 -17.93 10.68 10.01
N ALA A 78 -19.25 10.66 10.13
CA ALA A 78 -19.94 10.38 11.39
C ALA A 78 -19.84 8.92 11.84
N ASP A 79 -19.51 7.99 10.93
CA ASP A 79 -19.53 6.55 11.20
C ASP A 79 -18.25 6.04 11.87
N LYS A 80 -17.23 6.91 12.04
CA LYS A 80 -15.95 6.59 12.70
C LYS A 80 -15.22 5.35 12.12
N ILE A 81 -15.33 5.13 10.81
CA ILE A 81 -14.65 4.02 10.13
C ILE A 81 -13.17 4.36 9.92
N LEU A 82 -12.28 3.49 10.38
CA LEU A 82 -10.84 3.60 10.16
C LEU A 82 -10.38 2.61 9.08
N LEU A 83 -9.57 3.07 8.13
CA LEU A 83 -9.03 2.25 7.04
C LEU A 83 -7.56 2.58 6.85
N ASN A 84 -6.71 1.55 6.79
CA ASN A 84 -5.26 1.69 6.61
C ASN A 84 -4.71 0.56 5.75
N ALA A 85 -3.59 0.82 5.07
CA ALA A 85 -2.75 -0.23 4.52
C ALA A 85 -1.71 -0.66 5.56
N CYS A 86 -1.26 -1.91 5.52
CA CYS A 86 -0.20 -2.36 6.41
C CYS A 86 0.75 -3.38 5.80
N CYS A 87 1.87 -3.62 6.48
CA CYS A 87 2.77 -4.73 6.18
C CYS A 87 2.92 -5.66 7.38
N PRO A 88 2.77 -6.98 7.17
CA PRO A 88 2.96 -7.98 8.22
C PRO A 88 4.45 -8.29 8.49
N GLY A 89 5.38 -7.65 7.78
CA GLY A 89 6.79 -8.01 7.76
C GLY A 89 7.08 -9.20 6.83
N TRP A 90 8.23 -9.86 7.02
CA TRP A 90 8.61 -11.04 6.24
C TRP A 90 8.26 -12.31 7.03
N VAL A 91 7.17 -12.98 6.64
CA VAL A 91 6.49 -14.01 7.44
C VAL A 91 6.69 -15.40 6.83
N ARG A 92 7.00 -16.40 7.66
CA ARG A 92 7.14 -17.82 7.27
C ARG A 92 5.79 -18.38 6.84
N THR A 93 5.54 -18.32 5.55
CA THR A 93 4.34 -18.81 4.85
C THR A 93 4.78 -19.44 3.53
N ASP A 94 3.87 -20.10 2.83
CA ASP A 94 4.16 -20.68 1.50
C ASP A 94 4.66 -19.63 0.50
N MET A 95 4.23 -18.37 0.63
CA MET A 95 4.65 -17.28 -0.26
C MET A 95 6.12 -16.86 -0.05
N ALA A 96 6.62 -16.90 1.18
CA ALA A 96 7.91 -16.33 1.55
C ALA A 96 8.96 -17.38 1.97
N GLY A 97 8.51 -18.61 2.23
CA GLY A 97 9.34 -19.75 2.60
C GLY A 97 9.82 -19.73 4.06
N PRO A 98 10.52 -20.80 4.49
CA PRO A 98 10.90 -21.01 5.88
C PRO A 98 12.00 -20.07 6.39
N LYS A 99 12.72 -19.38 5.49
CA LYS A 99 13.80 -18.45 5.84
C LYS A 99 13.31 -17.07 6.28
N ALA A 100 12.01 -16.80 6.19
CA ALA A 100 11.43 -15.54 6.62
C ALA A 100 11.56 -15.35 8.13
N THR A 101 11.66 -14.10 8.57
CA THR A 101 12.06 -13.77 9.96
C THR A 101 10.94 -13.96 10.97
N LYS A 102 9.68 -13.73 10.58
CA LYS A 102 8.50 -13.80 11.46
C LYS A 102 7.72 -15.10 11.33
N SER A 103 7.10 -15.56 12.42
CA SER A 103 6.04 -16.58 12.38
C SER A 103 4.72 -15.97 11.87
N PRO A 104 3.74 -16.80 11.45
CA PRO A 104 2.40 -16.31 11.12
C PRO A 104 1.76 -15.48 12.24
N GLU A 105 1.94 -15.87 13.50
CA GLU A 105 1.43 -15.17 14.67
C GLU A 105 2.06 -13.78 14.82
N GLU A 106 3.40 -13.69 14.72
CA GLU A 106 4.12 -12.40 14.74
C GLU A 106 3.75 -11.51 13.54
N GLY A 107 3.45 -12.12 12.39
CA GLY A 107 3.00 -11.43 11.19
C GLY A 107 1.58 -10.86 11.31
N ALA A 108 0.72 -11.50 12.10
CA ALA A 108 -0.66 -11.08 12.30
C ALA A 108 -0.80 -9.87 13.23
N GLU A 109 0.22 -9.52 14.01
CA GLU A 109 0.13 -8.50 15.05
C GLU A 109 -0.29 -7.11 14.55
N THR A 110 0.32 -6.61 13.46
CA THR A 110 -0.04 -5.28 12.92
C THR A 110 -1.42 -5.28 12.27
N PRO A 111 -1.80 -6.27 11.43
CA PRO A 111 -3.16 -6.39 10.93
C PRO A 111 -4.22 -6.45 12.04
N VAL A 112 -4.02 -7.28 13.07
CA VAL A 112 -4.96 -7.42 14.20
C VAL A 112 -5.05 -6.13 15.01
N TYR A 113 -3.92 -5.46 15.25
CA TYR A 113 -3.89 -4.14 15.89
C TYR A 113 -4.78 -3.12 15.15
N LEU A 114 -4.71 -3.06 13.82
CA LEU A 114 -5.52 -2.12 13.03
C LEU A 114 -6.99 -2.51 12.99
N ALA A 115 -7.31 -3.80 13.01
CA ALA A 115 -8.68 -4.30 13.03
C ALA A 115 -9.38 -4.04 14.38
N LEU A 116 -8.61 -3.90 15.47
CA LEU A 116 -9.10 -3.77 16.84
C LEU A 116 -8.78 -2.40 17.46
N LEU A 117 -8.62 -1.36 16.64
CA LEU A 117 -8.47 0.01 17.15
C LEU A 117 -9.69 0.36 18.04
N PRO A 118 -9.48 1.07 19.17
CA PRO A 118 -10.57 1.44 20.07
C PRO A 118 -11.72 2.16 19.34
N PRO A 119 -12.99 1.99 19.75
CA PRO A 119 -14.14 2.61 19.09
C PRO A 119 -14.12 4.15 19.03
N ASP A 120 -13.37 4.78 19.93
CA ASP A 120 -13.17 6.23 20.02
C ASP A 120 -11.86 6.71 19.37
N ALA A 121 -11.08 5.81 18.77
CA ALA A 121 -9.85 6.18 18.09
C ALA A 121 -10.12 7.09 16.88
N GLU A 122 -9.38 8.19 16.79
CA GLU A 122 -9.40 9.09 15.63
C GLU A 122 -8.40 8.66 14.54
N GLY A 123 -7.54 7.68 14.83
CA GLY A 123 -6.57 7.16 13.87
C GLY A 123 -5.78 5.94 14.39
N PRO A 124 -4.87 5.38 13.57
CA PRO A 124 -4.50 5.87 12.23
C PRO A 124 -5.64 5.74 11.21
N HIS A 125 -5.67 6.63 10.23
CA HIS A 125 -6.62 6.62 9.11
C HIS A 125 -5.91 7.06 7.82
N GLY A 126 -6.08 6.30 6.73
CA GLY A 126 -5.41 6.52 5.45
C GLY A 126 -3.90 6.34 5.49
N GLN A 127 -3.38 5.66 6.52
CA GLN A 127 -1.95 5.50 6.72
C GLN A 127 -1.43 4.18 6.14
N PHE A 128 -0.12 4.14 5.91
CA PHE A 128 0.62 2.90 5.72
C PHE A 128 1.32 2.54 7.04
N VAL A 129 1.05 1.35 7.59
CA VAL A 129 1.47 0.97 8.95
C VAL A 129 2.32 -0.30 8.95
N GLN A 130 3.42 -0.29 9.69
CA GLN A 130 4.30 -1.44 9.91
C GLN A 130 4.79 -1.48 11.35
N GLU A 131 4.85 -2.66 11.97
CA GLU A 131 5.21 -2.81 13.41
C GLU A 131 4.37 -1.88 14.32
N LYS A 132 3.08 -1.74 14.01
CA LYS A 132 2.13 -0.83 14.68
C LYS A 132 2.53 0.66 14.63
N LYS A 133 3.46 1.04 13.75
CA LYS A 133 3.92 2.43 13.53
C LYS A 133 3.52 2.92 12.15
N VAL A 134 3.20 4.21 12.05
CA VAL A 134 2.94 4.88 10.77
C VAL A 134 4.27 5.08 10.05
N GLU A 135 4.31 4.64 8.80
CA GLU A 135 5.44 4.79 7.91
C GLU A 135 5.13 5.86 6.86
N GLN A 136 6.10 6.72 6.56
CA GLN A 136 5.93 7.75 5.54
C GLN A 136 5.84 7.09 4.15
N TRP A 137 4.75 7.39 3.45
CA TRP A 137 4.54 7.04 2.04
C TRP A 137 5.25 8.02 1.10
#